data_AF-A0A2E8YIL0-F1
#
_entry.id   AF-A0A2E8YIL0-F1
#
_cell.length_a   1.000
_cell.length_b   1.000
_cell.length_c   1.000
_cell.angle_alpha   90.00
_cell.angle_beta   90.00
_cell.angle_gamma   90.00
#
_symmetry.space_group_name_H-M   'P 1'
#
loop_
_entity.id
_entity.type
_entity.pdbx_description
1 polymer ?
#
loop_
_entity_poly.entity_id
_entity_poly.type
_entity_poly.pdbx_seq_one_letter_code
_entity_poly.pdbx_strand_id
1 'polypeptide(L)'
;MDLTRHHALLDDVSFDIGRCWAFDVALWDLKGRIENQPVWKLLGGRTERLRAYASTGILRDVEAMADQVRFLVDACYRAINVRFGREDRRDDLQVIEAVRDAVGDDIDLMVDCNRAWRMPGNLCPYWSYEEVLDVAKELDRLGVFWMEEPLHRGDYAGMADLRNSVDVRIAGGEMTTEPYEFTTMIEPGCLDVLQPDCCLTGGITGCAEIAREAESAGLIFSPHT
;
A
#
# COMPACT_ATOMS: atom_id res chain seq x y z
N MET A 1 -29.88 3.61 -9.45
CA MET A 1 -29.11 4.72 -8.87
C MET A 1 -27.91 4.99 -9.76
N ASP A 2 -27.72 6.23 -10.21
CA ASP A 2 -26.66 6.63 -11.15
C ASP A 2 -25.39 6.99 -10.38
N LEU A 3 -24.49 6.03 -10.18
CA LEU A 3 -23.27 6.25 -9.40
C LEU A 3 -22.29 7.22 -10.09
N THR A 4 -22.21 7.19 -11.42
CA THR A 4 -21.33 8.09 -12.18
C THR A 4 -21.69 9.56 -11.91
N ARG A 5 -22.99 9.89 -11.91
CA ARG A 5 -23.42 11.24 -11.57
C ARG A 5 -23.09 11.62 -10.13
N HIS A 6 -23.30 10.72 -9.16
CA HIS A 6 -23.01 11.05 -7.76
C HIS A 6 -21.51 11.20 -7.51
N HIS A 7 -20.69 10.34 -8.13
CA HIS A 7 -19.24 10.43 -8.09
C HIS A 7 -18.74 11.78 -8.64
N ALA A 8 -19.24 12.20 -9.81
CA ALA A 8 -18.90 13.51 -10.39
C ALA A 8 -19.31 14.69 -9.50
N LEU A 9 -20.43 14.58 -8.76
CA LEU A 9 -20.81 15.60 -7.77
C LEU A 9 -19.88 15.60 -6.55
N LEU A 10 -19.42 14.43 -6.10
CA LEU A 10 -18.46 14.33 -5.01
C LEU A 10 -17.10 14.91 -5.41
N ASP A 11 -16.66 14.62 -6.63
CA ASP A 11 -15.45 15.20 -7.22
C ASP A 11 -15.52 16.74 -7.26
N ASP A 12 -16.62 17.31 -7.75
CA ASP A 12 -16.86 18.75 -7.79
C ASP A 12 -16.79 19.42 -6.40
N VAL A 13 -17.42 18.83 -5.37
CA VAL A 13 -17.42 19.40 -4.01
C VAL A 13 -16.17 19.08 -3.21
N SER A 14 -15.34 18.12 -3.64
CA SER A 14 -14.14 17.67 -2.91
C SER A 14 -13.17 18.82 -2.63
N PHE A 15 -13.16 19.83 -3.50
CA PHE A 15 -12.41 21.07 -3.32
C PHE A 15 -12.81 21.83 -2.03
N ASP A 16 -14.12 21.88 -1.72
CA ASP A 16 -14.65 22.69 -0.62
C ASP A 16 -14.65 21.94 0.73
N ILE A 17 -14.91 20.62 0.71
CA ILE A 17 -15.07 19.81 1.93
C ILE A 17 -13.87 18.89 2.21
N GLY A 18 -12.90 18.84 1.30
CA GLY A 18 -11.76 17.93 1.38
C GLY A 18 -12.14 16.47 1.07
N ARG A 19 -11.57 15.53 1.83
CA ARG A 19 -11.70 14.08 1.61
C ARG A 19 -13.13 13.59 1.88
N CYS A 20 -13.97 13.59 0.84
CA CYS A 20 -15.39 13.21 0.92
C CYS A 20 -15.70 11.80 0.40
N TRP A 21 -14.67 11.02 0.06
CA TRP A 21 -14.82 9.73 -0.64
C TRP A 21 -15.54 8.65 0.16
N ALA A 22 -15.63 8.79 1.49
CA ALA A 22 -16.50 7.94 2.31
C ALA A 22 -17.98 7.99 1.86
N PHE A 23 -18.44 9.07 1.23
CA PHE A 23 -19.77 9.14 0.64
C PHE A 23 -19.90 8.26 -0.61
N ASP A 24 -18.88 8.18 -1.46
CA ASP A 24 -18.87 7.28 -2.62
C ASP A 24 -18.96 5.82 -2.14
N VAL A 25 -18.19 5.46 -1.12
CA VAL A 25 -18.26 4.15 -0.45
C VAL A 25 -19.68 3.87 0.07
N ALA A 26 -20.30 4.83 0.76
CA ALA A 26 -21.66 4.70 1.29
C ALA A 26 -22.73 4.58 0.18
N LEU A 27 -22.55 5.27 -0.94
CA LEU A 27 -23.42 5.15 -2.11
C LEU A 27 -23.29 3.77 -2.76
N TRP A 28 -22.08 3.20 -2.84
CA TRP A 28 -21.92 1.83 -3.30
C TRP A 28 -22.60 0.82 -2.36
N ASP A 29 -22.50 0.97 -1.04
CA ASP A 29 -23.26 0.15 -0.08
C ASP A 29 -24.78 0.28 -0.30
N LEU A 30 -25.28 1.51 -0.44
CA LEU A 30 -26.69 1.77 -0.71
C LEU A 30 -27.15 1.13 -2.03
N LYS A 31 -26.34 1.21 -3.09
CA LYS A 31 -26.64 0.53 -4.37
C LYS A 31 -26.74 -0.97 -4.17
N GLY A 32 -25.77 -1.57 -3.47
CA GLY A 32 -25.75 -3.00 -3.17
C GLY A 32 -27.00 -3.45 -2.44
N ARG A 33 -27.48 -2.66 -1.47
CA ARG A 33 -28.74 -2.91 -0.74
C ARG A 33 -29.97 -2.80 -1.63
N ILE A 34 -30.06 -1.76 -2.47
CA ILE A 34 -31.19 -1.56 -3.40
C ILE A 34 -31.27 -2.69 -4.41
N GLU A 35 -30.13 -3.14 -4.93
CA GLU A 35 -30.05 -4.18 -5.97
C GLU A 35 -29.95 -5.60 -5.39
N ASN A 36 -29.87 -5.72 -4.06
CA ASN A 36 -29.67 -6.98 -3.34
C ASN A 36 -28.48 -7.79 -3.92
N GLN A 37 -27.37 -7.09 -4.17
CA GLN A 37 -26.12 -7.67 -4.69
C GLN A 37 -24.93 -7.13 -3.89
N PRO A 38 -23.91 -7.95 -3.61
CA PRO A 38 -22.68 -7.45 -3.02
C PRO A 38 -21.94 -6.53 -4.00
N VAL A 39 -21.30 -5.47 -3.47
CA VAL A 39 -20.61 -4.44 -4.26
C VAL A 39 -19.58 -5.01 -5.24
N TRP A 40 -18.79 -6.01 -4.82
CA TRP A 40 -17.80 -6.63 -5.69
C TRP A 40 -18.40 -7.29 -6.95
N LYS A 41 -19.64 -7.80 -6.88
CA LYS A 41 -20.34 -8.32 -8.08
C LYS A 41 -20.80 -7.19 -8.98
N LEU A 42 -21.28 -6.09 -8.39
CA LEU A 42 -21.68 -4.90 -9.15
C LEU A 42 -20.49 -4.26 -9.88
N LEU A 43 -19.28 -4.38 -9.31
CA LEU A 43 -18.02 -3.96 -9.93
C LEU A 43 -17.51 -4.92 -11.02
N GLY A 44 -18.11 -6.10 -11.18
CA GLY A 44 -17.69 -7.11 -12.15
C GLY A 44 -16.66 -8.13 -11.64
N GLY A 45 -16.45 -8.19 -10.32
CA GLY A 45 -15.57 -9.17 -9.68
C GLY A 45 -16.02 -10.62 -9.92
N ARG A 46 -15.05 -11.54 -9.92
CA ARG A 46 -15.25 -12.95 -10.31
C ARG A 46 -15.03 -13.95 -9.18
N THR A 47 -14.46 -13.51 -8.07
CA THR A 47 -14.12 -14.36 -6.91
C THR A 47 -14.63 -13.73 -5.63
N GLU A 48 -15.10 -14.57 -4.71
CA GLU A 48 -15.46 -14.20 -3.34
C GLU A 48 -14.30 -14.40 -2.34
N ARG A 49 -13.16 -14.92 -2.81
CA ARG A 49 -11.96 -15.15 -2.00
C ARG A 49 -10.79 -14.36 -2.56
N LEU A 50 -10.07 -13.70 -1.67
CA LEU A 50 -8.83 -12.97 -1.93
C LEU A 50 -7.79 -13.43 -0.90
N ARG A 51 -6.51 -13.44 -1.30
CA ARG A 51 -5.41 -13.62 -0.36
C ARG A 51 -5.25 -12.30 0.40
N ALA A 52 -5.36 -12.36 1.71
CA ALA A 52 -5.06 -11.22 2.58
C ALA A 52 -3.64 -11.35 3.13
N TYR A 53 -3.00 -10.22 3.38
CA TYR A 53 -1.82 -10.14 4.23
C TYR A 53 -2.17 -9.49 5.57
N ALA A 54 -1.46 -9.86 6.63
CA ALA A 54 -1.60 -9.21 7.93
C ALA A 54 -0.58 -8.06 8.04
N SER A 55 -1.06 -6.84 8.24
CA SER A 55 -0.17 -5.70 8.56
C SER A 55 0.03 -5.61 10.07
N THR A 56 1.27 -5.48 10.52
CA THR A 56 1.57 -5.30 11.95
C THR A 56 1.34 -3.87 12.43
N GLY A 57 1.52 -2.89 11.53
CA GLY A 57 1.21 -1.45 11.72
C GLY A 57 1.92 -0.73 12.88
N ILE A 58 2.69 -1.43 13.70
CA ILE A 58 3.25 -0.93 14.96
C ILE A 58 4.67 -1.46 15.13
N LEU A 59 5.58 -0.58 15.55
CA LEU A 59 6.94 -0.97 15.92
C LEU A 59 6.95 -1.82 17.20
N ARG A 60 7.79 -2.85 17.21
CA ARG A 60 8.03 -3.70 18.39
C ARG A 60 9.54 -3.85 18.60
N ASP A 61 9.98 -4.43 19.70
CA ASP A 61 11.36 -4.93 19.74
C ASP A 61 11.51 -6.12 18.76
N VAL A 62 12.76 -6.55 18.54
CA VAL A 62 13.10 -7.59 17.55
C VAL A 62 12.38 -8.89 17.88
N GLU A 63 12.48 -9.34 19.13
CA GLU A 63 11.91 -10.60 19.59
C GLU A 63 10.37 -10.58 19.58
N ALA A 64 9.72 -9.49 20.05
CA ALA A 64 8.27 -9.44 20.03
C ALA A 64 7.71 -9.28 18.61
N MET A 65 8.47 -8.71 17.66
CA MET A 65 8.05 -8.73 16.25
C MET A 65 8.11 -10.15 15.68
N ALA A 66 9.20 -10.88 15.92
CA ALA A 66 9.33 -12.28 15.49
C ALA A 66 8.21 -13.16 16.08
N ASP A 67 7.92 -12.99 17.38
CA ASP A 67 6.83 -13.68 18.05
C ASP A 67 5.45 -13.31 17.48
N GLN A 68 5.23 -12.02 17.17
CA GLN A 68 4.00 -11.55 16.53
C GLN A 68 3.82 -12.15 15.13
N VAL A 69 4.89 -12.20 14.33
CA VAL A 69 4.86 -12.80 13.00
C VAL A 69 4.58 -14.29 13.08
N ARG A 70 5.24 -15.03 13.99
CA ARG A 70 4.96 -16.46 14.22
C ARG A 70 3.50 -16.69 14.61
N PHE A 71 2.95 -15.87 15.51
CA PHE A 71 1.54 -15.93 15.87
C PHE A 71 0.60 -15.75 14.67
N LEU A 72 0.91 -14.84 13.75
CA LEU A 72 0.12 -14.63 12.52
C LEU A 72 0.24 -15.81 11.55
N VAL A 73 1.42 -16.42 11.44
CA VAL A 73 1.64 -17.63 10.62
C VAL A 73 0.85 -18.81 11.15
N ASP A 74 0.83 -19.00 12.47
CA ASP A 74 0.04 -20.01 13.18
C ASP A 74 -1.47 -19.78 12.98
N ALA A 75 -1.89 -18.52 12.82
CA ALA A 75 -3.24 -18.12 12.43
C ALA A 75 -3.53 -18.27 10.92
N CYS A 76 -2.68 -18.98 10.18
CA CYS A 76 -2.78 -19.27 8.76
C CYS A 76 -2.56 -18.10 7.80
N TYR A 77 -2.06 -16.95 8.26
CA TYR A 77 -1.57 -15.93 7.33
C TYR A 77 -0.32 -16.45 6.59
N ARG A 78 -0.22 -16.09 5.31
CA ARG A 78 0.90 -16.47 4.43
C ARG A 78 1.60 -15.26 3.82
N ALA A 79 1.15 -14.07 4.18
CA ALA A 79 1.72 -12.81 3.76
C ALA A 79 1.61 -11.84 4.95
N ILE A 80 2.71 -11.18 5.32
CA ILE A 80 2.76 -10.31 6.50
C ILE A 80 3.55 -9.05 6.14
N ASN A 81 3.01 -7.88 6.47
CA ASN A 81 3.69 -6.60 6.29
C ASN A 81 4.19 -6.10 7.65
N VAL A 82 5.48 -5.80 7.73
CA VAL A 82 6.18 -5.37 8.96
C VAL A 82 6.48 -3.88 8.89
N ARG A 83 6.03 -3.16 9.92
CA ARG A 83 6.30 -1.73 10.08
C ARG A 83 7.79 -1.46 10.35
N PHE A 84 8.37 -0.58 9.54
CA PHE A 84 9.68 0.05 9.74
C PHE A 84 9.51 1.47 10.28
N GLY A 85 10.62 2.11 10.64
CA GLY A 85 10.63 3.48 11.15
C GLY A 85 11.36 3.65 12.46
N ARG A 86 12.27 2.72 12.82
CA ARG A 86 13.18 2.90 13.95
C ARG A 86 14.19 4.01 13.64
N GLU A 87 14.89 4.46 14.67
CA GLU A 87 15.88 5.54 14.55
C GLU A 87 17.07 5.10 13.70
N ASP A 88 17.64 3.91 13.98
CA ASP A 88 18.61 3.25 13.12
C ASP A 88 17.91 2.21 12.23
N ARG A 89 18.03 2.38 10.91
CA ARG A 89 17.54 1.43 9.90
C ARG A 89 18.14 0.03 10.03
N ARG A 90 19.31 -0.10 10.67
CA ARG A 90 19.91 -1.42 10.97
C ARG A 90 19.06 -2.22 11.94
N ASP A 91 18.41 -1.55 12.88
CA ASP A 91 17.50 -2.21 13.83
C ASP A 91 16.25 -2.71 13.10
N ASP A 92 15.77 -1.96 12.11
CA ASP A 92 14.69 -2.40 11.22
C ASP A 92 15.09 -3.66 10.42
N LEU A 93 16.32 -3.72 9.89
CA LEU A 93 16.81 -4.90 9.17
C LEU A 93 16.99 -6.13 10.10
N GLN A 94 17.49 -5.93 11.32
CA GLN A 94 17.62 -7.01 12.32
C GLN A 94 16.26 -7.65 12.65
N VAL A 95 15.18 -6.86 12.64
CA VAL A 95 13.82 -7.38 12.82
C VAL A 95 13.45 -8.35 11.70
N ILE A 96 13.77 -8.02 10.45
CA ILE A 96 13.47 -8.89 9.31
C ILE A 96 14.31 -10.16 9.35
N GLU A 97 15.58 -10.05 9.71
CA GLU A 97 16.45 -11.21 9.92
C GLU A 97 15.88 -12.15 11.00
N ALA A 98 15.52 -11.61 12.16
CA ALA A 98 14.92 -12.40 13.24
C ALA A 98 13.56 -13.01 12.87
N VAL A 99 12.75 -12.30 12.10
CA VAL A 99 11.48 -12.83 11.57
C VAL A 99 11.76 -14.00 10.62
N ARG A 100 12.70 -13.86 9.69
CA ARG A 100 13.10 -14.94 8.77
C ARG A 100 13.65 -16.15 9.52
N ASP A 101 14.48 -15.94 10.54
CA ASP A 101 14.97 -17.03 11.40
C ASP A 101 13.82 -17.75 12.13
N ALA A 102 12.77 -17.03 12.52
CA ALA A 102 11.65 -17.59 13.27
C ALA A 102 10.62 -18.35 12.43
N VAL A 103 10.36 -17.93 11.19
CA VAL A 103 9.27 -18.49 10.35
C VAL A 103 9.71 -19.00 8.98
N GLY A 104 10.96 -18.80 8.60
CA GLY A 104 11.53 -19.22 7.31
C GLY A 104 11.06 -18.40 6.10
N ASP A 105 11.24 -19.00 4.93
CA ASP A 105 11.02 -18.36 3.62
C ASP A 105 9.67 -18.71 2.98
N ASP A 106 8.83 -19.51 3.65
CA ASP A 106 7.56 -20.01 3.12
C ASP A 106 6.41 -18.99 3.15
N ILE A 107 6.68 -17.78 3.65
CA ILE A 107 5.73 -16.67 3.67
C ILE A 107 6.24 -15.47 2.88
N ASP A 108 5.30 -14.75 2.27
CA ASP A 108 5.59 -13.44 1.71
C ASP A 108 5.75 -12.44 2.85
N LEU A 109 6.88 -11.77 2.90
CA LEU A 109 7.15 -10.73 3.88
C LEU A 109 7.24 -9.41 3.15
N MET A 110 6.55 -8.40 3.63
CA MET A 110 6.57 -7.05 3.11
C MET A 110 7.04 -6.10 4.20
N VAL A 111 7.55 -4.95 3.79
CA VAL A 111 8.02 -3.92 4.71
C VAL A 111 7.43 -2.58 4.35
N ASP A 112 6.86 -1.90 5.33
CA ASP A 112 6.35 -0.54 5.21
C ASP A 112 7.27 0.44 5.93
N CYS A 113 7.99 1.25 5.14
CA CYS A 113 8.90 2.27 5.63
C CYS A 113 8.18 3.54 6.10
N ASN A 114 6.95 3.77 5.65
CA ASN A 114 6.11 4.92 5.95
C ASN A 114 6.88 6.26 5.89
N ARG A 115 7.70 6.43 4.84
CA ARG A 115 8.51 7.63 4.60
C ARG A 115 7.97 8.51 3.48
N ALA A 116 6.90 8.12 2.78
CA ALA A 116 6.35 8.93 1.70
C ALA A 116 5.66 10.20 2.20
N TRP A 117 5.27 10.23 3.45
CA TRP A 117 4.66 11.35 4.13
C TRP A 117 5.07 11.37 5.61
N ARG A 118 4.60 12.38 6.37
CA ARG A 118 4.93 12.50 7.79
C ARG A 118 3.69 12.42 8.65
N MET A 119 3.77 11.57 9.66
CA MET A 119 2.83 11.64 10.76
C MET A 119 3.09 12.88 11.63
N PRO A 120 2.04 13.50 12.22
CA PRO A 120 2.22 14.60 13.15
C PRO A 120 3.19 14.21 14.27
N GLY A 121 4.22 15.03 14.47
CA GLY A 121 5.28 14.78 15.46
C GLY A 121 6.47 13.96 14.94
N ASN A 122 6.43 13.42 13.71
CA ASN A 122 7.61 12.81 13.10
C ASN A 122 8.55 13.90 12.56
N LEU A 123 9.58 14.19 13.38
CA LEU A 123 10.62 15.16 13.06
C LEU A 123 11.87 14.52 12.47
N CYS A 124 11.92 13.19 12.35
CA CYS A 124 13.07 12.51 11.78
C CYS A 124 13.32 13.00 10.34
N PRO A 125 14.58 13.15 9.94
CA PRO A 125 14.91 13.44 8.54
C PRO A 125 14.44 12.26 7.66
N TYR A 126 14.17 12.56 6.39
CA TYR A 126 14.03 11.51 5.39
C TYR A 126 15.39 10.83 5.21
N TRP A 127 15.39 9.56 4.86
CA TRP A 127 16.58 8.86 4.40
C TRP A 127 17.08 9.49 3.09
N SER A 128 18.39 9.53 2.91
CA SER A 128 18.94 9.86 1.60
C SER A 128 18.63 8.74 0.61
N TYR A 129 18.69 9.03 -0.69
CA TYR A 129 18.50 8.01 -1.73
C TYR A 129 19.46 6.83 -1.56
N GLU A 130 20.73 7.10 -1.22
CA GLU A 130 21.74 6.07 -0.98
C GLU A 130 21.37 5.18 0.21
N GLU A 131 20.87 5.77 1.30
CA GLU A 131 20.42 5.00 2.46
C GLU A 131 19.21 4.12 2.13
N VAL A 132 18.28 4.62 1.31
CA VAL A 132 17.13 3.85 0.82
C VAL A 132 17.59 2.70 -0.06
N LEU A 133 18.51 2.96 -1.00
CA LEU A 133 19.06 1.94 -1.90
C LEU A 133 19.79 0.84 -1.15
N ASP A 134 20.56 1.19 -0.11
CA ASP A 134 21.24 0.22 0.74
C ASP A 134 20.22 -0.68 1.47
N VAL A 135 19.15 -0.11 2.02
CA VAL A 135 18.07 -0.89 2.66
C VAL A 135 17.38 -1.79 1.66
N ALA A 136 17.00 -1.27 0.49
CA ALA A 136 16.31 -2.03 -0.55
C ALA A 136 17.12 -3.27 -1.00
N LYS A 137 18.44 -3.14 -1.14
CA LYS A 137 19.34 -4.28 -1.46
C LYS A 137 19.43 -5.31 -0.35
N GLU A 138 19.38 -4.89 0.91
CA GLU A 138 19.32 -5.86 2.02
C GLU A 138 17.95 -6.55 2.06
N LEU A 139 16.87 -5.84 1.75
CA LEU A 139 15.53 -6.44 1.62
C LEU A 139 15.47 -7.46 0.46
N ASP A 140 16.17 -7.21 -0.66
CA ASP A 140 16.36 -8.20 -1.74
C ASP A 140 16.99 -9.48 -1.22
N ARG A 141 18.12 -9.33 -0.50
CA ARG A 141 18.86 -10.47 0.08
C ARG A 141 18.00 -11.29 1.04
N LEU A 142 17.08 -10.63 1.76
CA LEU A 142 16.17 -11.25 2.72
C LEU A 142 14.86 -11.75 2.08
N GLY A 143 14.75 -11.69 0.75
CA GLY A 143 13.60 -12.18 0.00
C GLY A 143 12.30 -11.45 0.33
N VAL A 144 12.37 -10.17 0.65
CA VAL A 144 11.19 -9.35 0.93
C VAL A 144 10.42 -9.10 -0.37
N PHE A 145 9.11 -9.24 -0.33
CA PHE A 145 8.23 -9.21 -1.49
C PHE A 145 8.02 -7.78 -2.02
N TRP A 146 7.82 -6.80 -1.14
CA TRP A 146 7.85 -5.37 -1.47
C TRP A 146 8.39 -4.49 -0.33
N MET A 147 8.92 -3.33 -0.72
CA MET A 147 9.26 -2.20 0.13
C MET A 147 8.28 -1.05 -0.15
N GLU A 148 7.54 -0.67 0.86
CA GLU A 148 6.44 0.29 0.78
C GLU A 148 6.85 1.67 1.32
N GLU A 149 6.49 2.71 0.56
CA GLU A 149 6.72 4.12 0.86
C GLU A 149 8.16 4.47 1.30
N PRO A 150 9.21 4.10 0.53
CA PRO A 150 10.60 4.29 0.96
C PRO A 150 11.12 5.72 0.80
N LEU A 151 10.60 6.46 -0.18
CA LEU A 151 10.95 7.86 -0.47
C LEU A 151 9.72 8.75 -0.33
N HIS A 152 9.93 10.07 -0.26
CA HIS A 152 8.85 11.05 -0.22
C HIS A 152 7.90 10.87 -1.43
N ARG A 153 6.58 10.98 -1.22
CA ARG A 153 5.56 10.72 -2.25
C ARG A 153 5.69 11.55 -3.52
N GLY A 154 6.34 12.71 -3.43
CA GLY A 154 6.59 13.59 -4.58
C GLY A 154 7.88 13.31 -5.33
N ASP A 155 8.71 12.35 -4.88
CA ASP A 155 9.97 11.98 -5.53
C ASP A 155 9.76 10.87 -6.57
N TYR A 156 9.00 11.19 -7.62
CA TYR A 156 8.69 10.23 -8.69
C TYR A 156 9.94 9.74 -9.42
N ALA A 157 10.91 10.64 -9.65
CA ALA A 157 12.17 10.29 -10.29
C ALA A 157 12.99 9.34 -9.42
N GLY A 158 13.16 9.65 -8.13
CA GLY A 158 13.86 8.77 -7.19
C GLY A 158 13.19 7.41 -7.04
N MET A 159 11.85 7.35 -7.01
CA MET A 159 11.11 6.09 -6.96
C MET A 159 11.32 5.25 -8.23
N ALA A 160 11.26 5.86 -9.42
CA ALA A 160 11.53 5.17 -10.69
C ALA A 160 12.99 4.69 -10.78
N ASP A 161 13.95 5.50 -10.36
CA ASP A 161 15.38 5.14 -10.32
C ASP A 161 15.63 3.99 -9.34
N LEU A 162 15.03 4.05 -8.15
CA LEU A 162 15.12 3.00 -7.12
C LEU A 162 14.57 1.68 -7.66
N ARG A 163 13.36 1.69 -8.21
CA ARG A 163 12.72 0.51 -8.79
C ARG A 163 13.58 -0.16 -9.88
N ASN A 164 14.28 0.62 -10.70
CA ASN A 164 15.17 0.10 -11.73
C ASN A 164 16.53 -0.42 -11.18
N SER A 165 16.81 -0.19 -9.89
CA SER A 165 18.10 -0.48 -9.26
C SER A 165 18.08 -1.72 -8.34
N VAL A 166 16.91 -2.30 -8.05
CA VAL A 166 16.71 -3.42 -7.11
C VAL A 166 15.66 -4.41 -7.63
N ASP A 167 15.60 -5.60 -7.05
CA ASP A 167 14.62 -6.63 -7.42
C ASP A 167 13.35 -6.60 -6.54
N VAL A 168 13.44 -6.03 -5.33
CA VAL A 168 12.33 -5.85 -4.39
C VAL A 168 11.35 -4.88 -5.02
N ARG A 169 10.07 -5.26 -4.99
CA ARG A 169 9.02 -4.43 -5.55
C ARG A 169 8.91 -3.13 -4.77
N ILE A 170 8.75 -2.03 -5.47
CA ILE A 170 8.49 -0.74 -4.84
C ILE A 170 6.98 -0.51 -4.79
N ALA A 171 6.46 -0.27 -3.58
CA ALA A 171 5.04 -0.11 -3.31
C ALA A 171 4.73 1.28 -2.73
N GLY A 172 3.53 1.79 -3.00
CA GLY A 172 3.06 3.01 -2.33
C GLY A 172 1.79 3.59 -2.94
N GLY A 173 1.46 4.80 -2.48
CA GLY A 173 0.30 5.56 -2.94
C GLY A 173 -0.86 5.63 -1.93
N GLU A 174 -0.66 5.18 -0.69
CA GLU A 174 -1.72 5.15 0.34
C GLU A 174 -2.29 6.54 0.64
N MET A 175 -1.44 7.57 0.63
CA MET A 175 -1.82 8.95 0.93
C MET A 175 -2.04 9.82 -0.32
N THR A 176 -2.02 9.21 -1.51
CA THR A 176 -2.31 9.90 -2.78
C THR A 176 -3.77 10.34 -2.77
N THR A 177 -4.06 11.57 -3.19
CA THR A 177 -5.40 12.15 -2.99
C THR A 177 -6.18 12.19 -4.30
N GLU A 178 -5.50 12.54 -5.39
CA GLU A 178 -6.14 12.71 -6.69
C GLU A 178 -5.90 11.48 -7.58
N PRO A 179 -6.91 10.97 -8.30
CA PRO A 179 -6.74 9.79 -9.17
C PRO A 179 -5.64 9.96 -10.23
N TYR A 180 -5.49 11.15 -10.83
CA TYR A 180 -4.48 11.40 -11.88
C TYR A 180 -3.03 11.27 -11.39
N GLU A 181 -2.80 11.39 -10.08
CA GLU A 181 -1.47 11.18 -9.49
C GLU A 181 -1.02 9.73 -9.68
N PHE A 182 -1.96 8.76 -9.71
CA PHE A 182 -1.63 7.37 -10.04
C PHE A 182 -1.16 7.22 -11.48
N THR A 183 -1.82 7.86 -12.45
CA THR A 183 -1.33 7.90 -13.83
C THR A 183 0.08 8.49 -13.90
N THR A 184 0.34 9.55 -13.12
CA THR A 184 1.66 10.20 -13.01
C THR A 184 2.73 9.29 -12.39
N MET A 185 2.36 8.31 -11.57
CA MET A 185 3.26 7.28 -11.04
C MET A 185 3.43 6.09 -12.00
N ILE A 186 2.38 5.72 -12.73
CA ILE A 186 2.37 4.58 -13.66
C ILE A 186 3.24 4.87 -14.89
N GLU A 187 3.06 6.02 -15.53
CA GLU A 187 3.73 6.39 -16.79
C GLU A 187 5.28 6.35 -16.71
N PRO A 188 5.94 6.98 -15.72
CA PRO A 188 7.39 6.88 -15.54
C PRO A 188 7.82 5.58 -14.86
N GLY A 189 6.88 4.74 -14.42
CA GLY A 189 7.16 3.46 -13.77
C GLY A 189 7.72 3.60 -12.36
N CYS A 190 7.14 4.47 -11.52
CA CYS A 190 7.59 4.70 -10.14
C CYS A 190 7.37 3.51 -9.20
N LEU A 191 6.36 2.69 -9.47
CA LEU A 191 5.88 1.65 -8.55
C LEU A 191 5.64 0.33 -9.29
N ASP A 192 5.85 -0.78 -8.58
CA ASP A 192 5.38 -2.12 -8.97
C ASP A 192 4.02 -2.45 -8.37
N VAL A 193 3.71 -1.87 -7.20
CA VAL A 193 2.49 -2.11 -6.43
C VAL A 193 1.81 -0.78 -6.12
N LEU A 194 0.58 -0.58 -6.60
CA LEU A 194 -0.24 0.58 -6.28
C LEU A 194 -1.13 0.29 -5.08
N GLN A 195 -1.14 1.21 -4.11
CA GLN A 195 -1.84 1.03 -2.84
C GLN A 195 -2.83 2.16 -2.50
N PRO A 196 -3.76 2.54 -3.41
CA PRO A 196 -4.75 3.55 -3.07
C PRO A 196 -5.67 3.11 -1.93
N ASP A 197 -6.17 4.07 -1.17
CA ASP A 197 -7.23 3.88 -0.18
C ASP A 197 -8.52 4.51 -0.69
N CYS A 198 -9.61 3.74 -0.76
CA CYS A 198 -10.89 4.21 -1.29
C CYS A 198 -11.53 5.36 -0.49
N CYS A 199 -11.16 5.54 0.77
CA CYS A 199 -11.61 6.69 1.57
C CYS A 199 -10.76 7.94 1.33
N LEU A 200 -9.61 7.80 0.68
CA LEU A 200 -8.65 8.88 0.47
C LEU A 200 -8.54 9.29 -1.01
N THR A 201 -8.76 8.36 -1.94
CA THR A 201 -8.64 8.57 -3.38
C THR A 201 -9.90 8.11 -4.13
N GLY A 202 -10.75 9.05 -4.55
CA GLY A 202 -11.79 8.80 -5.55
C GLY A 202 -12.89 7.80 -5.18
N GLY A 203 -12.98 7.30 -3.94
CA GLY A 203 -14.00 6.32 -3.59
C GLY A 203 -13.74 4.93 -4.18
N ILE A 204 -14.77 4.09 -4.14
CA ILE A 204 -14.75 2.80 -4.85
C ILE A 204 -14.74 3.04 -6.37
N THR A 205 -15.44 4.08 -6.83
CA THR A 205 -15.50 4.43 -8.26
C THR A 205 -14.12 4.73 -8.82
N GLY A 206 -13.38 5.65 -8.21
CA GLY A 206 -12.03 6.04 -8.64
C GLY A 206 -11.00 4.92 -8.43
N CYS A 207 -11.01 4.24 -7.29
CA CYS A 207 -10.11 3.09 -7.09
C CYS A 207 -10.35 1.95 -8.10
N ALA A 208 -11.58 1.75 -8.57
CA ALA A 208 -11.87 0.76 -9.61
C ALA A 208 -11.29 1.15 -10.97
N GLU A 209 -11.16 2.45 -11.27
CA GLU A 209 -10.48 2.94 -12.47
C GLU A 209 -8.96 2.77 -12.33
N ILE A 210 -8.38 3.17 -11.19
CA ILE A 210 -6.95 2.97 -10.88
C ILE A 210 -6.57 1.49 -10.95
N ALA A 211 -7.43 0.59 -10.46
CA ALA A 211 -7.18 -0.86 -10.56
C ALA A 211 -7.11 -1.35 -12.02
N ARG A 212 -7.92 -0.80 -12.94
CA ARG A 212 -7.86 -1.14 -14.37
C ARG A 212 -6.63 -0.56 -15.04
N GLU A 213 -6.21 0.64 -14.65
CA GLU A 213 -4.95 1.23 -15.12
C GLU A 213 -3.75 0.39 -14.67
N ALA A 214 -3.73 -0.03 -13.40
CA ALA A 214 -2.71 -0.92 -12.86
C ALA A 214 -2.64 -2.24 -13.63
N GLU A 215 -3.80 -2.90 -13.85
CA GLU A 215 -3.89 -4.14 -14.62
C GLU A 215 -3.38 -3.96 -16.06
N SER A 216 -3.77 -2.86 -16.71
CA SER A 216 -3.34 -2.55 -18.09
C SER A 216 -1.84 -2.29 -18.20
N ALA A 217 -1.23 -1.73 -17.15
CA ALA A 217 0.20 -1.49 -17.06
C ALA A 217 0.99 -2.72 -16.54
N GLY A 218 0.33 -3.81 -16.18
CA GLY A 218 0.96 -5.01 -15.63
C GLY A 218 1.47 -4.86 -14.19
N LEU A 219 0.90 -3.91 -13.44
CA LEU A 219 1.24 -3.63 -12.05
C LEU A 219 0.34 -4.40 -11.08
N ILE A 220 0.81 -4.56 -9.85
CA ILE A 220 0.00 -5.13 -8.77
C ILE A 220 -0.87 -4.03 -8.16
N PHE A 221 -2.15 -4.34 -7.91
CA PHE A 221 -3.06 -3.49 -7.16
C PHE A 221 -3.34 -4.11 -5.79
N SER A 222 -2.97 -3.41 -4.72
CA SER A 222 -3.17 -3.85 -3.34
C SER A 222 -3.63 -2.67 -2.48
N PRO A 223 -4.94 -2.45 -2.28
CA PRO A 223 -5.44 -1.25 -1.63
C PRO A 223 -4.97 -1.15 -0.18
N HIS A 224 -4.70 0.08 0.28
CA HIS A 224 -4.42 0.37 1.69
C HIS A 224 -5.73 0.36 2.49
N THR A 225 -5.72 -0.26 3.69
CA THR A 225 -6.90 -0.42 4.58
C THR A 225 -6.52 -0.49 6.05
#